data_AF-A0A1I2K7M7-F1
#
_entry.id   AF-A0A1I2K7M7-F1
#
_cell.length_a   1.000
_cell.length_b   1.000
_cell.length_c   1.000
_cell.angle_alpha   90.00
_cell.angle_beta   90.00
_cell.angle_gamma   90.00
#
_symmetry.space_group_name_H-M   'P 1'
#
loop_
_entity.id
_entity.type
_entity.pdbx_description
1 polymer ?
#
loop_
_entity_poly.entity_id
_entity_poly.type
_entity_poly.pdbx_seq_one_letter_code
_entity_poly.pdbx_strand_id
1 'polypeptide(L)'
;MIDFILMNTLPKQYYDDGGINNKVFKNRSIPGIIGVTLLVAVSEEMLFRGVLHTEYGYWAASLLFALLHFRYLSKIVLLISVLFVSFFIGYMFELTGSLTVTITAHFIIDVVLAMWIRLGNRGESNDSIPS
;
A
#
# COMPACT_ATOMS: atom_id res chain seq x y z
N MET A 1 -11.06 2.92 -12.18
CA MET A 1 -11.62 2.41 -13.47
C MET A 1 -10.66 1.45 -14.16
N ILE A 2 -9.34 1.69 -14.09
CA ILE A 2 -8.30 0.75 -14.55
C ILE A 2 -8.20 -0.49 -13.62
N ASP A 3 -8.57 -0.34 -12.35
CA ASP A 3 -8.54 -1.39 -11.32
C ASP A 3 -9.47 -2.58 -11.63
N PHE A 4 -10.59 -2.32 -12.29
CA PHE A 4 -11.59 -3.33 -12.64
C PHE A 4 -11.12 -4.25 -13.78
N ILE A 5 -10.23 -3.75 -14.64
CA ILE A 5 -9.68 -4.49 -15.79
C ILE A 5 -8.47 -5.34 -15.34
N LEU A 6 -7.65 -4.83 -14.43
CA LEU A 6 -6.51 -5.57 -13.88
C LEU A 6 -6.92 -6.76 -13.01
N MET A 7 -8.01 -6.63 -12.24
CA MET A 7 -8.51 -7.71 -11.38
C MET A 7 -9.07 -8.92 -12.14
N ASN A 8 -9.56 -8.74 -13.38
CA ASN A 8 -10.19 -9.82 -14.14
C ASN A 8 -9.20 -10.66 -14.98
N THR A 9 -7.92 -10.27 -15.04
CA THR A 9 -6.99 -10.82 -16.03
C THR A 9 -5.72 -11.45 -15.44
N LEU A 10 -5.42 -11.23 -14.15
CA LEU A 10 -4.13 -11.63 -13.56
C LEU A 10 -4.26 -12.78 -12.54
N PRO A 11 -3.45 -13.86 -12.66
CA PRO A 11 -3.44 -14.95 -11.70
C PRO A 11 -2.94 -14.50 -10.31
N LYS A 12 -3.56 -15.02 -9.24
CA LYS A 12 -3.24 -14.78 -7.82
C LYS A 12 -1.74 -14.90 -7.45
N GLN A 13 -0.95 -15.60 -8.26
CA GLN A 13 0.49 -15.86 -8.11
C GLN A 13 1.37 -14.60 -8.09
N TYR A 14 0.89 -13.50 -8.70
CA TYR A 14 1.61 -12.23 -8.75
C TYR A 14 1.45 -11.38 -7.48
N TYR A 15 0.37 -11.60 -6.71
CA TYR A 15 0.11 -10.95 -5.43
C TYR A 15 0.53 -11.79 -4.23
N ASP A 16 0.83 -13.07 -4.45
CA ASP A 16 1.24 -14.01 -3.41
C ASP A 16 2.64 -13.67 -2.86
N ASP A 17 2.63 -13.18 -1.64
CA ASP A 17 3.78 -12.79 -0.81
C ASP A 17 4.28 -13.95 0.08
N GLY A 18 4.08 -15.19 -0.38
CA GLY A 18 4.74 -16.38 0.16
C GLY A 18 4.20 -16.81 1.52
N GLY A 19 2.92 -16.54 1.81
CA GLY A 19 2.27 -16.93 3.07
C GLY A 19 2.66 -16.08 4.30
N ILE A 20 3.38 -14.97 4.13
CA ILE A 20 3.70 -14.03 5.23
C ILE A 20 2.43 -13.37 5.77
N ASN A 21 1.47 -13.05 4.89
CA ASN A 21 0.16 -12.53 5.27
C ASN A 21 -0.59 -13.46 6.25
N ASN A 22 -0.45 -14.78 6.11
CA ASN A 22 -1.07 -15.74 7.04
C ASN A 22 -0.38 -15.81 8.41
N LYS A 23 0.90 -15.45 8.52
CA LYS A 23 1.65 -15.48 9.80
C LYS A 23 1.53 -14.17 10.59
N VAL A 24 1.38 -13.03 9.91
CA VAL A 24 1.30 -11.70 10.56
C VAL A 24 -0.14 -11.31 10.93
N PHE A 25 -1.14 -11.68 10.13
CA PHE A 25 -2.51 -11.18 10.29
C PHE A 25 -3.45 -12.11 11.06
N LYS A 26 -3.04 -13.33 11.41
CA LYS A 26 -3.92 -14.28 12.12
C LYS A 26 -4.21 -13.89 13.58
N ASN A 27 -3.37 -13.05 14.20
CA ASN A 27 -3.46 -12.73 15.64
C ASN A 27 -3.39 -11.23 16.01
N ARG A 28 -3.50 -10.29 15.05
CA ARG A 28 -3.47 -8.84 15.35
C ARG A 28 -4.85 -8.19 15.35
N SER A 29 -5.14 -7.47 16.43
CA SER A 29 -6.37 -6.71 16.61
C SER A 29 -6.44 -5.55 15.61
N ILE A 30 -7.65 -5.27 15.10
CA ILE A 30 -7.91 -4.18 14.13
C ILE A 30 -7.37 -2.82 14.63
N PRO A 31 -7.53 -2.43 15.91
CA PRO A 31 -7.01 -1.16 16.42
C PRO A 31 -5.48 -1.05 16.34
N GLY A 32 -4.76 -2.16 16.53
CA GLY A 32 -3.29 -2.18 16.42
C GLY A 32 -2.80 -1.97 14.99
N ILE A 33 -3.55 -2.48 14.00
CA ILE A 33 -3.26 -2.27 12.57
C ILE A 33 -3.47 -0.79 12.22
N ILE A 34 -4.58 -0.20 12.67
CA ILE A 34 -4.89 1.22 12.46
C ILE A 34 -3.81 2.12 13.08
N GLY A 35 -3.39 1.86 14.32
CA GLY A 35 -2.35 2.68 14.96
C GLY A 35 -1.00 2.60 14.24
N VAL A 36 -0.59 1.41 13.80
CA VAL A 36 0.67 1.22 13.08
C VAL A 36 0.62 1.85 11.70
N THR A 37 -0.45 1.63 10.93
CA THR A 37 -0.63 2.24 9.60
C THR A 37 -0.66 3.76 9.66
N LEU A 38 -1.30 4.34 10.69
CA LEU A 38 -1.28 5.79 10.89
C LEU A 38 0.14 6.31 11.17
N LEU A 39 0.89 5.64 12.04
CA LEU A 39 2.26 6.04 12.36
C LEU A 39 3.17 5.96 11.13
N VAL A 40 3.02 4.90 10.33
CA VAL A 40 3.77 4.72 9.08
C VAL A 40 3.40 5.81 8.09
N ALA A 41 2.11 6.02 7.80
CA ALA A 41 1.65 7.04 6.87
C ALA A 41 2.14 8.45 7.26
N VAL A 42 2.08 8.82 8.54
CA VAL A 42 2.61 10.09 9.03
C VAL A 42 4.12 10.17 8.79
N SER A 43 4.87 9.13 9.18
CA SER A 43 6.33 9.14 9.12
C SER A 43 6.84 9.18 7.67
N GLU A 44 6.23 8.39 6.79
CA GLU A 44 6.59 8.35 5.38
C GLU A 44 6.21 9.67 4.69
N GLU A 45 4.99 10.16 4.83
CA GLU A 45 4.61 11.41 4.15
C GLU A 45 5.37 12.63 4.66
N MET A 46 5.71 12.69 5.97
CA MET A 46 6.58 13.74 6.49
C MET A 46 7.98 13.68 5.84
N LEU A 47 8.55 12.49 5.66
CA LEU A 47 9.85 12.35 5.03
C LEU A 47 9.79 12.63 3.52
N PHE A 48 8.85 12.00 2.81
CA PHE A 48 8.82 12.04 1.36
C PHE A 48 8.20 13.33 0.83
N ARG A 49 7.11 13.84 1.41
CA ARG A 49 6.47 15.07 0.95
C ARG A 49 6.92 16.29 1.72
N GLY A 50 7.21 16.13 3.02
CA GLY A 50 7.65 17.24 3.86
C GLY A 50 9.10 17.63 3.62
N VAL A 51 9.97 16.66 3.30
CA VAL A 51 11.41 16.91 3.13
C VAL A 51 11.88 16.60 1.72
N LEU A 52 11.73 15.37 1.24
CA LEU A 52 12.33 14.99 -0.04
C LEU A 52 11.68 15.68 -1.24
N HIS A 53 10.37 15.90 -1.20
CA HIS A 53 9.64 16.57 -2.27
C HIS A 53 10.00 18.05 -2.35
N THR A 54 10.15 18.73 -1.22
CA THR A 54 10.53 20.16 -1.19
C THR A 54 11.99 20.37 -1.61
N GLU A 55 12.88 19.45 -1.25
CA GLU A 55 14.32 19.57 -1.54
C GLU A 55 14.72 19.05 -2.93
N TYR A 56 14.14 17.93 -3.38
CA TYR A 56 14.54 17.22 -4.60
C TYR A 56 13.46 17.17 -5.68
N GLY A 57 12.25 17.64 -5.37
CA GLY A 57 11.14 17.70 -6.31
C GLY A 57 10.33 16.41 -6.44
N TYR A 58 9.21 16.53 -7.16
CA TYR A 58 8.18 15.50 -7.31
C TYR A 58 8.69 14.15 -7.83
N TRP A 59 9.46 14.19 -8.91
CA TRP A 59 9.96 12.99 -9.57
C TRP A 59 10.94 12.22 -8.69
N ALA A 60 11.90 12.93 -8.06
CA ALA A 60 12.90 12.32 -7.20
C ALA A 60 12.24 11.70 -5.96
N ALA A 61 11.35 12.44 -5.28
CA ALA A 61 10.65 11.95 -4.10
C ALA A 61 9.81 10.70 -4.40
N SER A 62 9.10 10.69 -5.54
CA SER A 62 8.22 9.57 -5.91
C SER A 62 8.99 8.32 -6.36
N LEU A 63 10.14 8.50 -7.02
CA LEU A 63 11.03 7.38 -7.35
C LEU A 63 11.72 6.81 -6.10
N LEU A 64 12.24 7.67 -5.22
CA LEU A 64 12.86 7.23 -3.96
C LEU A 64 11.88 6.48 -3.07
N PHE A 65 10.61 6.89 -3.04
CA PHE A 65 9.54 6.17 -2.33
C PHE A 65 9.40 4.74 -2.83
N ALA A 66 9.28 4.56 -4.16
CA ALA A 66 9.16 3.24 -4.75
C ALA A 66 10.42 2.38 -4.58
N LEU A 67 11.61 2.99 -4.55
CA LEU A 67 12.87 2.29 -4.30
C LEU A 67 13.01 1.83 -2.85
N LEU A 68 12.56 2.64 -1.88
CA LEU A 68 12.54 2.25 -0.46
C LEU A 68 11.57 1.09 -0.17
N HIS A 69 10.62 0.88 -1.08
CA HIS A 69 9.76 -0.30 -1.12
C HIS A 69 10.47 -1.53 -1.73
N PHE A 70 11.73 -1.78 -1.34
CA PHE A 70 12.61 -2.81 -1.91
C PHE A 70 12.02 -4.22 -1.88
N ARG A 71 11.18 -4.52 -0.87
CA ARG A 71 10.49 -5.81 -0.71
C ARG A 71 9.54 -6.11 -1.88
N TYR A 72 9.08 -5.06 -2.56
CA TYR A 72 8.17 -5.14 -3.69
C TYR A 72 8.90 -5.17 -5.04
N LEU A 73 10.21 -4.89 -5.09
CA LEU A 73 11.01 -4.96 -6.33
C LEU A 73 11.04 -6.37 -6.94
N SER A 74 10.88 -7.41 -6.11
CA SER A 74 10.83 -8.82 -6.56
C SER A 74 9.52 -9.20 -7.25
N LYS A 75 8.48 -8.37 -7.19
CA LYS A 75 7.15 -8.61 -7.78
C LYS A 75 6.73 -7.40 -8.60
N ILE A 76 6.93 -7.48 -9.91
CA ILE A 76 6.76 -6.34 -10.84
C ILE A 76 5.37 -5.67 -10.73
N VAL A 77 4.32 -6.43 -10.44
CA VAL A 77 2.95 -5.91 -10.27
C VAL A 77 2.83 -5.03 -9.02
N LEU A 78 3.41 -5.44 -7.90
CA LEU A 78 3.41 -4.65 -6.66
C LEU A 78 4.29 -3.40 -6.81
N LEU A 79 5.41 -3.52 -7.51
CA LEU A 79 6.25 -2.36 -7.82
C LEU A 79 5.51 -1.30 -8.64
N ILE A 80 4.82 -1.71 -9.71
CA ILE A 80 4.01 -0.78 -10.53
C ILE A 80 2.91 -0.13 -9.69
N SER A 81 2.26 -0.90 -8.81
CA SER A 81 1.24 -0.36 -7.90
C SER A 81 1.81 0.70 -6.95
N VAL A 82 2.95 0.43 -6.31
CA VAL A 82 3.60 1.37 -5.38
C VAL A 82 4.08 2.62 -6.11
N LEU A 83 4.64 2.48 -7.31
CA LEU A 83 4.99 3.61 -8.16
C LEU A 83 3.76 4.46 -8.45
N PHE A 84 2.67 3.85 -8.91
CA PHE A 84 1.44 4.57 -9.23
C PHE A 84 0.88 5.33 -8.02
N VAL A 85 0.80 4.66 -6.86
CA VAL A 85 0.33 5.28 -5.61
C VAL A 85 1.25 6.44 -5.20
N SER A 86 2.56 6.27 -5.29
CA SER A 86 3.52 7.32 -4.95
C SER A 86 3.36 8.55 -5.86
N PHE A 87 3.27 8.36 -7.16
CA PHE A 87 3.05 9.46 -8.10
C PHE A 87 1.69 10.13 -7.87
N PHE A 88 0.64 9.36 -7.56
CA PHE A 88 -0.69 9.87 -7.26
C PHE A 88 -0.71 10.75 -6.00
N ILE A 89 -0.16 10.27 -4.89
CA ILE A 89 -0.10 11.03 -3.63
C ILE A 89 0.80 12.27 -3.79
N GLY A 90 1.92 12.14 -4.51
CA GLY A 90 2.78 13.28 -4.80
C GLY A 90 2.07 14.34 -5.64
N TYR A 91 1.23 13.93 -6.60
CA TYR A 91 0.42 14.86 -7.38
C TYR A 91 -0.65 15.55 -6.53
N MET A 92 -1.27 14.83 -5.58
CA MET A 92 -2.16 15.45 -4.60
C MET A 92 -1.43 16.50 -3.75
N PHE A 93 -0.17 16.25 -3.38
CA PHE A 93 0.65 17.24 -2.69
C PHE A 93 0.89 18.49 -3.53
N GLU A 94 1.26 18.33 -4.81
CA GLU A 94 1.47 19.45 -5.74
C GLU A 94 0.21 20.33 -5.88
N LEU A 95 -0.97 19.71 -5.92
CA LEU A 95 -2.23 20.44 -6.04
C LEU A 95 -2.66 21.13 -4.74
N THR A 96 -2.44 20.50 -3.59
CA THR A 96 -3.02 20.94 -2.31
C THR A 96 -2.04 21.64 -1.39
N GLY A 97 -0.73 21.43 -1.58
CA GLY A 97 0.33 21.86 -0.67
C GLY A 97 0.18 21.33 0.76
N SER A 98 -0.66 20.32 0.98
CA SER A 98 -1.08 19.90 2.32
C SER A 98 -0.59 18.50 2.67
N LEU A 99 0.30 18.42 3.67
CA LEU A 99 0.74 17.15 4.24
C LEU A 99 -0.44 16.37 4.87
N THR A 100 -1.40 17.06 5.47
CA THR A 100 -2.55 16.40 6.09
C THR A 100 -3.39 15.64 5.06
N VAL A 101 -3.54 16.21 3.86
CA VAL A 101 -4.25 15.54 2.77
C VAL A 101 -3.51 14.29 2.33
N THR A 102 -2.18 14.36 2.15
CA THR A 102 -1.40 13.21 1.71
C THR A 102 -1.31 12.11 2.77
N ILE A 103 -1.11 12.48 4.04
CA ILE A 103 -1.14 11.56 5.19
C ILE A 103 -2.48 10.83 5.25
N THR A 104 -3.58 11.56 5.09
CA THR A 104 -4.93 10.96 5.15
C THR A 104 -5.15 10.00 3.97
N ALA A 105 -4.76 10.39 2.76
CA ALA A 105 -4.88 9.54 1.58
C ALA A 105 -4.04 8.26 1.72
N HIS A 106 -2.77 8.39 2.13
CA HIS A 106 -1.88 7.25 2.34
C HIS A 106 -2.42 6.31 3.42
N PHE A 107 -2.82 6.86 4.56
CA PHE A 107 -3.43 6.10 5.65
C PHE A 107 -4.67 5.32 5.21
N ILE A 108 -5.56 5.94 4.42
CA ILE A 108 -6.76 5.26 3.90
C ILE A 108 -6.35 4.10 2.97
N ILE A 109 -5.39 4.31 2.07
CA ILE A 109 -4.90 3.28 1.15
C ILE A 109 -4.33 2.10 1.94
N ASP A 110 -3.50 2.36 2.94
CA ASP A 110 -2.89 1.33 3.79
C ASP A 110 -3.92 0.54 4.59
N VAL A 111 -4.90 1.23 5.18
CA VAL A 111 -5.98 0.58 5.95
C VAL A 111 -6.85 -0.25 5.03
N VAL A 112 -7.23 0.26 3.86
CA VAL A 112 -8.03 -0.49 2.88
C VAL A 112 -7.29 -1.72 2.41
N LEU A 113 -5.99 -1.61 2.10
CA LEU A 113 -5.16 -2.75 1.69
C LEU A 113 -5.03 -3.77 2.82
N ALA A 114 -4.76 -3.33 4.05
CA ALA A 114 -4.66 -4.22 5.21
C ALA A 114 -5.98 -4.94 5.50
N MET A 115 -7.12 -4.25 5.35
CA MET A 115 -8.45 -4.85 5.49
C MET A 115 -8.77 -5.80 4.35
N TRP A 116 -8.41 -5.47 3.11
CA TRP A 116 -8.57 -6.34 1.96
C TRP A 116 -7.79 -7.64 2.13
N ILE A 117 -6.53 -7.57 2.56
CA ILE A 117 -5.71 -8.76 2.85
C ILE A 117 -6.36 -9.62 3.94
N ARG A 118 -6.85 -8.99 5.01
CA ARG A 118 -7.50 -9.68 6.13
C ARG A 118 -8.82 -10.36 5.72
N LEU A 119 -9.62 -9.72 4.87
CA LEU A 119 -10.91 -10.24 4.40
C LEU A 119 -10.74 -11.25 3.25
N GLY A 120 -9.78 -11.02 2.35
CA GLY A 120 -9.40 -11.92 1.27
C GLY A 120 -8.86 -13.25 1.79
N ASN A 121 -8.08 -13.23 2.88
CA ASN A 121 -7.67 -14.44 3.60
C ASN A 121 -8.85 -15.22 4.21
N ARG A 122 -10.04 -14.61 4.34
CA ARG A 122 -11.27 -15.25 4.84
C ARG A 122 -12.11 -15.86 3.71
N GLY A 123 -11.79 -15.54 2.45
CA GLY A 123 -12.38 -16.15 1.25
C GLY A 123 -11.76 -17.50 0.85
N GLU A 124 -10.65 -17.91 1.48
CA GLU A 124 -10.03 -19.24 1.26
C GLU A 124 -10.19 -20.19 2.46
N SER A 125 -10.93 -19.81 3.50
CA SER A 125 -11.21 -20.66 4.66
C SER A 125 -12.61 -21.28 4.64
N ASN A 126 -13.18 -21.55 3.46
CA ASN A 126 -14.46 -22.27 3.36
C ASN A 126 -14.51 -23.39 2.30
N ASP A 127 -13.39 -23.73 1.65
CA ASP A 127 -13.31 -24.87 0.70
C ASP A 127 -12.51 -26.05 1.28
N SER A 128 -12.85 -26.46 2.51
CA SER A 128 -12.49 -27.79 3.01
C SER A 128 -13.56 -28.36 3.95
N ILE A 129 -14.74 -28.60 3.40
CA ILE A 129 -15.53 -29.78 3.79
C ILE A 129 -15.73 -30.64 2.54
N PRO A 130 -15.08 -31.81 2.49
CA PRO A 130 -15.76 -32.99 2.01
C PRO A 130 -15.97 -33.95 3.18
N SER A 131 -17.25 -34.30 3.34
CA SER A 131 -17.85 -35.47 3.98
C SER A 131 -16.92 -36.53 4.55
#